data_AF-A0A1A8FA36-F1
#
_entry.id   AF-A0A1A8FA36-F1
#
_cell.length_a   1.000
_cell.length_b   1.000
_cell.length_c   1.000
_cell.angle_alpha   90.00
_cell.angle_beta   90.00
_cell.angle_gamma   90.00
#
_symmetry.space_group_name_H-M   'P 1'
#
loop_
_entity.id
_entity.type
_entity.pdbx_description
1 polymer ?
#
loop_
_entity_poly.entity_id
_entity_poly.type
_entity_poly.pdbx_seq_one_letter_code
_entity_poly.pdbx_strand_id
1 'polypeptide(L)' 'QHHNSSSDDVRKSGYLRKQKSMHRRYFVLRGASERGPARLEYYESEKKFRGKAPVPKRVVALETCFNIN' A
#
# COMPACT_ATOMS: atom_id res chain seq x y z
N GLN A 1 26.27 8.72 2.58
CA GLN A 1 25.85 7.42 2.01
C GLN A 1 24.32 7.38 1.97
N HIS A 2 23.72 7.19 0.81
CA HIS A 2 22.26 7.32 0.59
C HIS A 2 21.53 6.03 1.03
N HIS A 3 20.71 6.11 2.07
CA HIS A 3 19.90 4.99 2.55
C HIS A 3 18.63 4.85 1.70
N ASN A 4 18.65 3.94 0.74
CA ASN A 4 17.53 3.56 -0.11
C ASN A 4 16.74 2.41 0.55
N SER A 5 15.68 2.71 1.30
CA SER A 5 14.80 1.67 1.88
C SER A 5 13.33 2.08 1.94
N SER A 6 12.78 2.68 0.88
CA SER A 6 11.32 2.91 0.77
C SER A 6 10.52 1.65 0.43
N SER A 7 11.17 0.48 0.34
CA SER A 7 10.68 -0.66 -0.44
C SER A 7 10.84 -2.04 0.23
N ASP A 8 11.40 -2.13 1.43
CA ASP A 8 11.79 -3.43 2.00
C ASP A 8 10.59 -4.34 2.32
N ASP A 9 9.47 -3.75 2.76
CA ASP A 9 8.26 -4.49 3.08
C ASP A 9 7.25 -4.55 1.93
N VAL A 10 7.48 -3.85 0.81
CA VAL A 10 6.54 -3.81 -0.33
C VAL A 10 6.63 -5.10 -1.12
N ARG A 11 5.59 -5.93 -1.07
CA ARG A 11 5.52 -7.22 -1.78
C ARG A 11 4.92 -7.10 -3.17
N LYS A 12 3.98 -6.17 -3.36
CA LYS A 12 3.38 -5.89 -4.65
C LYS A 12 2.84 -4.46 -4.67
N SER A 13 2.94 -3.80 -5.81
CA SER A 13 2.34 -2.48 -6.00
C SER A 13 1.85 -2.33 -7.44
N GLY A 14 0.80 -1.54 -7.63
CA GLY A 14 0.27 -1.28 -8.97
C GLY A 14 -1.07 -0.57 -8.98
N TYR A 15 -1.49 -0.16 -10.18
CA TYR A 15 -2.80 0.45 -10.37
C TYR A 15 -3.88 -0.61 -10.47
N LEU A 16 -4.91 -0.48 -9.63
CA LEU A 16 -6.15 -1.26 -9.72
C LEU A 16 -7.34 -0.30 -9.72
N ARG A 17 -8.50 -0.79 -10.14
CA ARG A 17 -9.77 -0.05 -10.09
C ARG A 17 -10.58 -0.52 -8.89
N LYS A 18 -11.16 0.41 -8.14
CA LYS A 18 -12.10 0.07 -7.06
C LYS A 18 -13.38 -0.53 -7.68
N GLN A 19 -13.88 -1.63 -7.14
CA GLN A 19 -15.08 -2.31 -7.66
C GLN A 19 -16.29 -1.37 -7.80
N LYS A 20 -16.63 -0.60 -6.74
CA LYS A 20 -17.84 0.24 -6.75
C LYS A 20 -17.69 1.52 -7.58
N SER A 21 -16.57 2.23 -7.46
CA SER A 21 -16.41 3.56 -8.08
C SER A 21 -15.62 3.54 -9.39
N MET A 22 -15.01 2.41 -9.77
CA MET A 22 -14.12 2.23 -10.92
C MET A 22 -12.88 3.16 -10.97
N HIS A 23 -12.74 4.06 -10.00
CA HIS A 23 -11.61 4.95 -9.83
C HIS A 23 -10.31 4.16 -9.73
N ARG A 24 -9.35 4.54 -10.58
CA ARG A 24 -7.99 4.00 -10.55
C ARG A 24 -7.28 4.54 -9.30
N ARG A 25 -6.66 3.65 -8.53
CA ARG A 25 -5.84 3.99 -7.36
C ARG A 25 -4.56 3.18 -7.41
N TYR A 26 -3.51 3.66 -6.76
CA TYR A 26 -2.24 2.94 -6.64
C TYR A 26 -2.26 2.13 -5.34
N PHE A 27 -2.32 0.81 -5.46
CA PHE A 27 -2.37 -0.11 -4.33
C PHE A 27 -0.97 -0.60 -3.99
N VAL A 28 -0.72 -0.82 -2.71
CA VAL A 28 0.55 -1.31 -2.18
C VAL A 28 0.25 -2.37 -1.14
N LEU A 29 0.69 -3.59 -1.42
CA LEU A 29 0.68 -4.70 -0.49
C LEU A 29 2.01 -4.71 0.27
N ARG A 30 1.93 -4.61 1.59
CA ARG A 30 3.09 -4.66 2.48
C ARG A 30 3.07 -5.94 3.32
N GLY A 31 4.24 -6.56 3.47
CA GLY A 31 4.48 -7.60 4.46
C GLY A 31 4.63 -7.01 5.86
N ALA A 32 4.63 -7.87 6.88
CA ALA A 32 4.99 -7.47 8.23
C ALA A 32 6.47 -7.08 8.28
N SER A 33 6.79 -5.97 8.96
CA SER A 33 8.15 -5.48 9.17
C SER A 33 8.20 -4.59 10.41
N GLU A 34 9.36 -4.02 10.71
CA GLU A 34 9.52 -2.98 11.75
C GLU A 34 8.62 -1.75 11.52
N ARG A 35 8.14 -1.55 10.29
CA ARG A 35 7.20 -0.47 9.93
C ARG A 35 5.75 -0.80 10.26
N GLY A 36 5.49 -2.00 10.79
CA GLY A 36 4.16 -2.44 11.21
C GLY A 36 3.69 -3.74 10.55
N PRO A 37 2.45 -4.18 10.86
CA PRO A 37 1.91 -5.45 10.40
C PRO A 37 1.67 -5.47 8.88
N ALA A 38 1.43 -6.69 8.37
CA ALA A 38 1.06 -6.89 6.98
C ALA A 38 -0.27 -6.20 6.66
N ARG A 39 -0.28 -5.43 5.56
CA ARG A 39 -1.40 -4.51 5.26
C ARG A 39 -1.51 -4.22 3.77
N LEU A 40 -2.74 -3.96 3.34
CA LEU A 40 -3.03 -3.39 2.03
C LEU A 40 -3.31 -1.89 2.17
N GLU A 41 -2.53 -1.09 1.46
CA GLU A 41 -2.68 0.36 1.38
C GLU A 41 -3.15 0.77 -0.01
N TYR A 42 -3.85 1.90 -0.13
CA TYR A 42 -4.00 2.55 -1.42
C TYR A 42 -3.78 4.06 -1.35
N TYR A 43 -3.23 4.59 -2.44
CA TYR A 43 -2.88 5.98 -2.64
C TYR A 43 -3.62 6.52 -3.86
N GLU A 44 -3.69 7.84 -3.97
CA GLU A 44 -4.26 8.50 -5.14
C GLU A 44 -3.48 8.21 -6.43
N SER A 45 -2.16 8.22 -6.34
CA SER A 45 -1.27 7.91 -7.46
C SER A 45 0.06 7.38 -6.94
N GLU A 46 0.84 6.76 -7.83
CA GLU A 46 2.20 6.33 -7.52
C GLU A 46 3.09 7.50 -7.06
N LYS A 47 2.89 8.69 -7.66
CA LYS A 47 3.61 9.91 -7.25
C LYS A 47 3.35 10.27 -5.78
N LYS A 48 2.12 10.07 -5.29
CA LYS A 48 1.79 10.30 -3.86
C LYS A 48 2.40 9.22 -2.96
N PHE A 49 2.52 7.99 -3.45
CA PHE A 49 3.18 6.90 -2.73
C PHE A 49 4.71 7.07 -2.63
N ARG A 50 5.37 7.53 -3.70
CA ARG A 50 6.83 7.75 -3.71
C ARG A 50 7.27 9.09 -3.13
N GLY A 51 6.33 9.92 -2.69
CA GLY A 51 6.62 11.22 -2.09
C GLY A 51 7.33 11.10 -0.74
N LYS A 52 7.86 12.23 -0.22
CA LYS A 52 8.61 12.27 1.04
C LYS A 52 7.79 11.83 2.26
N ALA A 53 6.48 12.06 2.24
CA ALA A 53 5.55 11.68 3.30
C ALA A 53 4.30 11.04 2.68
N PRO A 54 4.36 9.75 2.33
CA PRO A 54 3.24 9.09 1.68
C PRO A 54 2.11 8.87 2.68
N VAL A 55 0.96 9.49 2.42
CA VAL A 55 -0.25 9.32 3.23
C VAL A 55 -1.22 8.41 2.47
N PRO A 56 -1.45 7.17 2.93
CA PRO A 56 -2.43 6.29 2.31
C PRO A 56 -3.84 6.85 2.51
N LYS A 57 -4.68 6.73 1.48
CA LYS A 57 -6.10 7.06 1.58
C LYS A 57 -6.88 6.02 2.39
N ARG A 58 -6.36 4.80 2.49
CA ARG A 58 -6.85 3.76 3.38
C ARG A 58 -5.74 2.76 3.64
N VAL A 59 -5.78 2.18 4.83
CA VAL A 59 -4.97 1.04 5.26
C VAL A 59 -5.94 -0.05 5.69
N VAL A 60 -5.68 -1.29 5.28
CA VAL A 60 -6.41 -2.48 5.71
C VAL A 60 -5.39 -3.44 6.29
N ALA A 61 -5.46 -3.70 7.58
CA ALA A 61 -4.62 -4.70 8.23
C ALA A 61 -5.06 -6.10 7.77
N LEU A 62 -4.11 -6.92 7.32
CA LEU A 62 -4.45 -8.26 6.82
C LEU A 62 -4.76 -9.23 7.96
N GLU A 63 -4.26 -8.96 9.17
CA GLU A 63 -4.56 -9.77 10.36
C GLU A 63 -6.05 -9.79 10.73
N THR A 64 -6.82 -8.76 10.33
CA THR A 64 -8.26 -8.67 10.59
C THR A 64 -9.11 -9.19 9.43
N CYS A 65 -8.48 -9.66 8.34
CA CYS A 65 -9.17 -10.18 7.16
C CYS A 65 -9.34 -11.71 7.27
N PHE A 66 -10.45 -12.16 7.86
CA PHE A 66 -10.75 -13.59 8.03
C PHE A 66 -11.08 -14.31 6.71
N ASN A 67 -11.43 -13.59 5.65
CA ASN A 67 -11.71 -14.13 4.32
C ASN A 67 -11.24 -13.17 3.22
N ILE A 68 -10.76 -13.72 2.11
CA ILE A 68 -10.45 -13.01 0.86
C ILE A 68 -11.29 -13.67 -0.21
N ASN A 69 -12.19 -12.92 -0.84
CA ASN A 69 -13.11 -13.37 -1.89
C ASN A 69 -12.65 -12.89 -3.26
#